data_AF-X5Y4D7-F1
#
_entry.id   AF-X5Y4D7-F1
#
_cell.length_a   1.000
_cell.length_b   1.000
_cell.length_c   1.000
_cell.angle_alpha   90.00
_cell.angle_beta   90.00
_cell.angle_gamma   90.00
#
_symmetry.space_group_name_H-M   'P 1'
#
loop_
_entity.id
_entity.type
_entity.pdbx_description
1 polymer ?
#
loop_
_entity_poly.entity_id
_entity_poly.type
_entity_poly.pdbx_seq_one_letter_code
_entity_poly.pdbx_strand_id
1 'polypeptide(L)'
;MARVDVWYGRNHPVTLNHPVETGQGPAAAAKVALDGKVNVAIDPIMGSEDFSYMLLARPGALNFIGDGDTAGCTIRPMISTRGDPTRDLLLRQAC
;
A
#
# COMPACT_ATOMS: atom_id res chain seq x y z
N MET A 1 34.83 34.32 6.34
CA MET A 1 33.47 33.79 6.51
C MET A 1 33.26 32.71 5.47
N ALA A 2 32.89 31.49 5.87
CA ALA A 2 32.56 30.42 4.94
C ALA A 2 31.04 30.35 4.77
N ARG A 3 30.58 30.22 3.52
CA ARG A 3 29.17 30.04 3.16
C ARG A 3 29.02 28.68 2.49
N VAL A 4 27.93 27.99 2.80
CA VAL A 4 27.52 26.78 2.10
C VAL A 4 26.11 27.00 1.57
N ASP A 5 25.83 26.51 0.37
CA ASP A 5 24.49 26.48 -0.19
C ASP A 5 23.96 25.05 -0.09
N VAL A 6 22.74 24.90 0.44
CA VAL A 6 22.08 23.61 0.65
C VAL A 6 20.84 23.53 -0.23
N TRP A 7 20.70 22.40 -0.93
CA TRP A 7 19.51 22.06 -1.69
C TRP A 7 18.75 20.95 -0.99
N TYR A 8 17.48 21.19 -0.69
CA TYR A 8 16.59 20.23 -0.04
C TYR A 8 15.34 20.02 -0.89
N GLY A 9 15.16 18.80 -1.38
CA GLY A 9 13.95 18.35 -2.05
C GLY A 9 13.19 17.36 -1.16
N ARG A 10 11.90 17.63 -0.90
CA ARG A 10 11.03 16.62 -0.29
C ARG A 10 10.73 15.56 -1.33
N ASN A 11 10.97 14.31 -0.98
CA ASN A 11 10.60 13.16 -1.80
C ASN A 11 9.17 12.71 -1.45
N HIS A 12 8.80 11.48 -1.83
CA HIS A 12 7.52 10.83 -1.58
C HIS A 12 6.86 11.23 -0.23
N PRO A 13 5.58 11.64 -0.23
CA PRO A 13 4.83 11.86 0.99
C PRO A 13 4.68 10.55 1.77
N VAL A 14 4.25 10.65 3.02
CA VAL A 14 3.95 9.48 3.84
C VAL A 14 2.78 8.72 3.23
N THR A 15 2.94 7.41 3.05
CA THR A 15 1.84 6.52 2.67
C THR A 15 0.89 6.37 3.85
N LEU A 16 -0.22 7.11 3.83
CA LEU A 16 -1.24 7.09 4.87
C LEU A 16 -2.56 6.56 4.33
N ASN A 17 -2.96 5.38 4.78
CA ASN A 17 -4.22 4.78 4.39
C ASN A 17 -5.41 5.53 5.00
N HIS A 18 -6.49 5.61 4.23
CA HIS A 18 -7.75 6.18 4.71
C HIS A 18 -8.48 5.15 5.59
N PRO A 19 -9.04 5.55 6.74
CA PRO A 19 -9.55 4.61 7.75
C PRO A 19 -10.72 3.75 7.24
N VAL A 20 -11.58 4.29 6.35
CA VAL A 20 -12.72 3.56 5.79
C VAL A 20 -12.25 2.50 4.79
N GLU A 21 -11.37 2.88 3.87
CA GLU A 21 -10.85 2.02 2.80
C GLU A 21 -9.90 0.94 3.34
N THR A 22 -9.20 1.22 4.45
CA THR A 22 -8.33 0.25 5.15
C THR A 22 -9.08 -1.02 5.54
N GLY A 23 -10.37 -0.93 5.86
CA GLY A 23 -11.18 -2.10 6.23
C GLY A 23 -11.64 -2.96 5.05
N GLN A 24 -11.61 -2.41 3.83
CA GLN A 24 -12.22 -3.07 2.66
C GLN A 24 -11.39 -4.24 2.16
N GLY A 25 -10.07 -4.08 2.07
CA GLY A 25 -9.13 -5.13 1.67
C GLY A 25 -9.22 -6.36 2.57
N PRO A 26 -9.05 -6.23 3.91
CA PRO A 26 -9.19 -7.33 4.84
C PRO A 26 -10.57 -7.98 4.81
N ALA A 27 -11.65 -7.19 4.68
CA ALA A 27 -13.01 -7.73 4.59
C ALA A 27 -13.25 -8.54 3.31
N ALA A 28 -12.61 -8.17 2.20
CA ALA A 28 -12.62 -8.96 0.97
C ALA A 28 -11.76 -10.21 1.10
N ALA A 29 -10.55 -10.08 1.66
CA ALA A 29 -9.63 -11.19 1.89
C ALA A 29 -10.22 -12.26 2.81
N ALA A 30 -10.95 -11.87 3.87
CA ALA A 30 -11.60 -12.79 4.79
C ALA A 30 -12.67 -13.68 4.14
N LYS A 31 -13.19 -13.32 2.95
CA LYS A 31 -14.17 -14.15 2.22
C LYS A 31 -13.51 -15.28 1.42
N VAL A 32 -12.22 -15.16 1.12
CA VAL A 32 -11.49 -16.06 0.22
C VAL A 32 -10.32 -16.77 0.90
N ALA A 33 -9.75 -16.16 1.92
CA ALA A 33 -8.64 -16.71 2.67
C ALA A 33 -9.12 -17.77 3.68
N LEU A 34 -8.22 -18.69 4.01
CA LEU A 34 -8.43 -19.64 5.12
C LEU A 34 -8.46 -18.89 6.46
N ASP A 35 -9.17 -19.46 7.44
CA ASP A 35 -9.27 -18.90 8.79
C ASP A 35 -7.89 -18.60 9.38
N GLY A 36 -7.75 -17.40 9.95
CA GLY A 36 -6.50 -16.93 10.57
C GLY A 36 -5.40 -16.50 9.59
N LYS A 37 -5.66 -16.43 8.28
CA LYS A 37 -4.68 -15.96 7.28
C LYS A 37 -4.77 -14.47 6.94
N VAL A 38 -5.64 -13.71 7.61
CA VAL A 38 -5.74 -12.25 7.47
C VAL A 38 -5.26 -11.59 8.76
N ASN A 39 -4.22 -10.76 8.66
CA ASN A 39 -3.73 -9.94 9.78
C ASN A 39 -3.99 -8.45 9.48
N VAL A 40 -4.76 -7.79 10.35
CA VAL A 40 -5.07 -6.36 10.26
C VAL A 40 -4.21 -5.48 11.17
N ALA A 41 -3.41 -6.10 12.05
CA ALA A 41 -2.50 -5.42 12.97
C ALA A 41 -1.07 -5.57 12.44
N ILE A 42 -0.76 -4.83 11.38
CA ILE A 42 0.60 -4.74 10.85
C ILE A 42 1.29 -3.49 11.40
N ASP A 43 2.56 -3.61 11.74
CA ASP A 43 3.36 -2.47 12.15
C ASP A 43 3.64 -1.54 10.95
N PRO A 44 3.74 -0.21 11.17
CA PRO A 44 4.17 0.71 10.13
C PRO A 44 5.54 0.35 9.57
N ILE A 45 5.67 0.36 8.25
CA ILE A 45 6.93 0.09 7.57
C ILE A 45 7.66 1.39 7.22
N MET A 46 9.00 1.36 7.27
CA MET A 46 9.85 2.51 6.92
C MET A 46 10.06 2.69 5.39
N GLY A 47 9.27 2.02 4.55
CA GLY A 47 9.38 2.11 3.09
C GLY A 47 8.64 3.32 2.52
N SER A 48 9.27 4.04 1.59
CA SER A 48 8.54 5.00 0.73
C SER A 48 7.91 4.26 -0.43
N GLU A 49 6.74 4.70 -0.85
CA GLU A 49 5.99 4.04 -1.91
C GLU A 49 5.34 5.14 -2.79
N ASP A 50 5.29 4.95 -4.12
CA ASP A 50 4.81 5.93 -5.10
C ASP A 50 3.27 6.13 -5.12
N PHE A 51 2.50 5.12 -4.74
CA PHE A 51 1.08 5.17 -4.40
C PHE A 51 0.75 6.16 -3.26
N SER A 52 1.72 6.58 -2.44
CA SER A 52 1.53 7.68 -1.49
C SER A 52 0.94 8.94 -2.15
N TYR A 53 1.30 9.22 -3.41
CA TYR A 53 0.72 10.33 -4.18
C TYR A 53 -0.73 10.09 -4.59
N MET A 54 -1.11 8.84 -4.87
CA MET A 54 -2.50 8.49 -5.20
C MET A 54 -3.42 8.65 -3.99
N LEU A 55 -2.90 8.33 -2.79
CA LEU A 55 -3.63 8.54 -1.54
C LEU A 55 -3.87 10.03 -1.25
N LEU A 56 -3.03 10.95 -1.72
CA LEU A 56 -3.33 12.38 -1.64
C LEU A 56 -4.50 12.80 -2.54
N ALA A 57 -4.69 12.10 -3.67
CA ALA A 57 -5.72 12.45 -4.64
C ALA A 57 -7.08 11.79 -4.35
N ARG A 58 -7.09 10.58 -3.78
CA ARG A 58 -8.32 9.80 -3.56
C ARG A 58 -8.22 8.94 -2.29
N PRO A 59 -9.36 8.75 -1.59
CA PRO A 59 -9.44 7.77 -0.52
C PRO A 59 -9.07 6.37 -1.01
N GLY A 60 -8.12 5.75 -0.33
CA GLY A 60 -7.61 4.43 -0.66
C GLY A 60 -6.78 3.82 0.47
N ALA A 61 -6.38 2.57 0.26
CA ALA A 61 -5.53 1.83 1.18
C ALA A 61 -4.54 0.93 0.44
N LEU A 62 -3.31 0.92 0.96
CA LEU A 62 -2.26 -0.04 0.63
C LEU A 62 -2.36 -1.23 1.59
N ASN A 63 -2.60 -2.40 1.04
CA ASN A 63 -2.64 -3.69 1.72
C ASN A 63 -1.46 -4.55 1.26
N PHE A 64 -1.15 -5.58 2.03
CA PHE A 64 -0.07 -6.51 1.69
C PHE A 64 -0.61 -7.92 1.51
N ILE A 65 -0.18 -8.59 0.45
CA ILE A 65 -0.49 -9.99 0.20
C ILE A 65 0.82 -10.78 0.20
N GLY A 66 0.87 -11.84 1.00
CA GLY A 66 1.96 -12.81 0.98
C GLY A 66 1.74 -13.89 -0.07
N ASP A 67 2.84 -14.37 -0.67
CA ASP A 67 2.83 -15.38 -1.75
C ASP A 67 2.89 -16.83 -1.24
N GLY A 68 2.63 -17.05 0.06
CA GLY A 68 2.71 -18.37 0.70
C GLY A 68 4.13 -18.81 1.08
N ASP A 69 4.32 -20.10 1.38
CA ASP A 69 5.57 -20.68 1.92
C ASP A 69 6.60 -21.09 0.85
N THR A 70 6.47 -20.58 -0.37
CA THR A 70 7.44 -20.84 -1.45
C THR A 70 8.75 -20.06 -1.23
N ALA A 71 9.89 -20.71 -1.48
CA ALA A 71 11.20 -20.08 -1.38
C ALA A 71 11.27 -18.84 -2.29
N GLY A 72 11.42 -17.65 -1.69
CA GLY A 72 11.31 -16.35 -2.38
C GLY A 72 10.09 -15.52 -1.99
N CYS A 73 9.34 -15.92 -0.95
CA CYS A 73 8.16 -15.20 -0.45
C CYS A 73 8.42 -13.70 -0.30
N THR A 74 7.84 -12.92 -1.21
CA THR A 74 7.91 -11.47 -1.23
C THR A 74 6.52 -10.94 -0.94
N ILE A 75 6.43 -10.04 0.04
CA ILE A 75 5.19 -9.31 0.33
C ILE A 75 4.94 -8.35 -0.84
N ARG A 76 3.79 -8.43 -1.50
CA ARG A 76 3.42 -7.52 -2.60
C ARG A 76 2.38 -6.49 -2.16
N PRO A 77 2.54 -5.20 -2.53
CA PRO A 77 1.52 -4.20 -2.29
C PRO A 77 0.28 -4.46 -3.16
N MET A 78 -0.90 -4.38 -2.55
CA MET A 78 -2.20 -4.38 -3.21
C MET A 78 -2.92 -3.10 -2.83
N ILE A 79 -3.50 -2.43 -3.82
CA ILE A 79 -4.13 -1.13 -3.65
C ILE A 79 -5.63 -1.32 -3.79
N SER A 80 -6.39 -0.72 -2.88
CA SER A 80 -7.85 -0.61 -2.98
C SER A 80 -8.25 0.84 -2.94
N THR A 81 -9.00 1.31 -3.94
CA THR A 81 -9.61 2.65 -3.96
C THR A 81 -11.12 2.56 -3.98
N ARG A 82 -11.79 3.60 -3.47
CA ARG A 82 -13.25 3.63 -3.47
C ARG A 82 -13.78 3.97 -4.87
N GLY A 83 -14.30 2.96 -5.57
CA GLY A 83 -15.06 3.09 -6.81
C GLY A 83 -14.42 2.41 -8.02
N ASP A 84 -15.21 1.54 -8.67
CA ASP A 84 -14.96 0.80 -9.92
C ASP A 84 -13.91 -0.35 -9.87
N PRO A 85 -14.34 -1.62 -9.76
CA PRO A 85 -13.45 -2.79 -9.74
C PRO A 85 -12.69 -3.02 -11.06
N THR A 86 -13.01 -2.29 -12.14
CA THR A 86 -12.33 -2.44 -13.44
C THR A 86 -11.07 -1.57 -13.59
N ARG A 87 -10.86 -0.54 -12.75
CA ARG A 87 -9.62 0.26 -12.73
C ARG A 87 -8.51 -0.31 -11.85
N ASP A 88 -8.81 -1.26 -10.96
CA ASP A 88 -7.81 -2.01 -10.17
C ASP A 88 -6.92 -2.92 -11.05
N LEU A 89 -7.27 -3.11 -12.34
CA LEU A 89 -6.46 -3.84 -13.31
C LEU A 89 -5.20 -3.07 -13.75
N LEU A 90 -5.15 -1.74 -13.57
CA LEU A 90 -4.00 -0.90 -13.95
C LEU A 90 -2.74 -1.16 -13.11
N LEU A 91 -2.85 -1.92 -12.01
CA LEU A 91 -1.73 -2.25 -11.12
C LEU A 91 -1.17 -3.66 -11.32
N ARG A 92 -1.66 -4.40 -12.32
CA ARG A 92 -1.07 -5.70 -12.72
C ARG A 92 0.22 -5.57 -13.53
N GLN A 93 0.77 -4.36 -13.72
CA GLN A 93 1.93 -4.10 -14.59
C GLN A 93 3.08 -3.30 -13.97
N ALA A 94 3.08 -3.05 -12.66
CA ALA A 94 4.31 -2.61 -12.01
C ALA A 94 5.09 -3.85 -11.53
N CYS A 95 5.93 -4.37 -12.44
CA CYS A 95 7.00 -5.38 -12.32
C CYS A 95 6.89 -6.45 -11.20
#